data_AF-A0A537SP65-F1
#
_entry.id   AF-A0A537SP65-F1
#
_cell.length_a   1.000
_cell.length_b   1.000
_cell.length_c   1.000
_cell.angle_alpha   90.00
_cell.angle_beta   90.00
_cell.angle_gamma   90.00
#
_symmetry.space_group_name_H-M   'P 1'
#
loop_
_entity.id
_entity.type
_entity.pdbx_description
1 polymer ?
#
loop_
_entity_poly.entity_id
_entity_poly.type
_entity_poly.pdbx_seq_one_letter_code
_entity_poly.pdbx_strand_id
1 'polypeptide(L)'
;MTTYTTIPILPSGINNAGQIVTSDGIWRDGTLTPIFFPGGSIDQTTSIGINNQGQVVGTARSQGSPGTFVSFGFVYSNGSYTSVANSSILNDINDLGQIVGTWGNQGYFYSGGTSTPISDPLANPFFGTTPTGINNAGQIVGTYFDSAHTIHGFLYDPSTGTYTTLDDPLGAGGTQATGINNAGQIVGYFTDVNGGVHGFIDSGGVFTTVDEPSATGFTRILGINDLGQIVGTYVDA
;
A
#
# COMPACT_ATOMS: atom_id res chain seq x y z
N MET A 1 9.45 -9.30 22.72
CA MET A 1 8.63 -8.19 23.24
C MET A 1 8.48 -7.21 22.10
N THR A 2 7.27 -7.03 21.57
CA THR A 2 7.00 -6.07 20.49
C THR A 2 7.06 -4.66 21.08
N THR A 3 7.82 -3.76 20.47
CA THR A 3 7.91 -2.36 20.89
C THR A 3 7.03 -1.51 19.99
N TYR A 4 6.14 -0.72 20.58
CA TYR A 4 5.28 0.21 19.86
C TYR A 4 5.78 1.64 20.06
N THR A 5 5.83 2.40 18.97
CA THR A 5 6.20 3.83 18.98
C THR A 5 5.12 4.61 18.28
N THR A 6 4.38 5.43 19.01
CA THR A 6 3.37 6.33 18.43
C THR A 6 4.05 7.51 17.73
N ILE A 7 3.60 7.83 16.52
CA ILE A 7 4.03 8.99 15.75
C ILE A 7 2.82 9.91 15.51
N PRO A 8 2.99 11.24 15.42
CA PRO A 8 1.87 12.19 15.35
C PRO A 8 1.27 12.34 13.94
N ILE A 9 1.44 11.35 13.07
CA ILE A 9 1.08 11.41 11.64
C ILE A 9 0.60 10.04 11.14
N LEU A 10 -0.24 10.04 10.11
CA LEU A 10 -0.76 8.80 9.52
C LEU A 10 0.27 8.20 8.55
N PRO A 11 0.79 6.99 8.81
CA PRO A 11 1.73 6.34 7.91
C PRO A 11 1.00 5.71 6.71
N SER A 12 1.70 5.62 5.59
CA SER A 12 1.29 4.82 4.42
C SER A 12 2.30 3.71 4.10
N GLY A 13 3.58 3.87 4.46
CA GLY A 13 4.62 2.86 4.24
C GLY A 13 5.90 3.14 5.02
N ILE A 14 6.84 2.20 5.00
CA ILE A 14 8.12 2.28 5.70
C ILE A 14 9.23 1.61 4.89
N ASN A 15 10.45 2.17 4.91
CA ASN A 15 11.63 1.53 4.33
C ASN A 15 12.63 1.05 5.40
N ASN A 16 13.70 0.37 4.98
CA ASN A 16 14.74 -0.19 5.86
C ASN A 16 15.61 0.89 6.54
N ALA A 17 15.53 2.15 6.10
CA ALA A 17 16.18 3.27 6.77
C ALA A 17 15.33 3.84 7.93
N GLY A 18 14.15 3.27 8.19
CA GLY A 18 13.20 3.75 9.19
C GLY A 18 12.47 5.02 8.76
N GLN A 19 12.50 5.36 7.47
CA GLN A 19 11.72 6.46 6.93
C GLN A 19 10.29 5.99 6.73
N ILE A 20 9.35 6.79 7.22
CA ILE A 20 7.91 6.53 7.12
C ILE A 20 7.34 7.50 6.11
N VAL A 21 6.74 7.00 5.04
CA VAL A 21 5.98 7.85 4.11
C VAL A 21 4.58 8.10 4.66
N THR A 22 4.08 9.31 4.47
CA THR A 22 2.72 9.74 4.81
C THR A 22 2.09 10.44 3.61
N SER A 23 0.82 10.87 3.70
CA SER A 23 0.20 11.66 2.63
C SER A 23 1.01 12.91 2.26
N ASP A 24 1.70 13.50 3.23
CA ASP A 24 2.29 14.84 3.11
C ASP A 24 3.81 14.81 2.87
N GLY A 25 4.48 13.65 3.01
CA GLY A 25 5.91 13.52 2.78
C GLY A 25 6.57 12.36 3.49
N ILE A 26 7.82 12.55 3.90
CA ILE A 26 8.63 11.54 4.58
C ILE A 26 8.90 11.99 6.01
N TRP A 27 8.52 11.18 6.98
CA TRP A 27 8.87 11.36 8.37
C TRP A 27 10.06 10.50 8.78
N ARG A 28 10.95 11.10 9.54
CA ARG A 28 12.09 10.42 10.15
C ARG A 28 12.56 11.19 11.38
N ASP A 29 12.81 10.47 12.48
CA ASP A 29 13.44 11.01 13.69
C ASP A 29 12.79 12.32 14.18
N GLY A 30 11.45 12.36 14.19
CA GLY A 30 10.66 13.52 14.65
C GLY A 30 10.51 14.65 13.63
N THR A 31 11.07 14.52 12.43
CA THR A 31 11.01 15.55 11.38
C THR A 31 10.22 15.05 10.18
N LEU A 32 9.22 15.82 9.74
CA LEU A 32 8.52 15.62 8.47
C LEU A 32 9.18 16.46 7.38
N THR A 33 9.67 15.81 6.34
CA THR A 33 10.13 16.44 5.09
C THR A 33 8.99 16.39 4.08
N PRO A 34 8.37 17.54 3.74
CA PRO A 34 7.22 17.54 2.84
C PRO A 34 7.59 17.14 1.41
N ILE A 35 6.67 16.45 0.73
CA ILE A 35 6.76 16.15 -0.71
C ILE A 35 5.58 16.79 -1.41
N PHE A 36 5.86 17.79 -2.24
CA PHE A 36 4.86 18.51 -3.02
C PHE A 36 5.26 18.49 -4.49
N PHE A 37 4.42 17.89 -5.33
CA PHE A 37 4.71 17.85 -6.76
C PHE A 37 4.70 19.27 -7.35
N PRO A 38 5.78 19.71 -8.03
CA PRO A 38 5.86 21.07 -8.56
C PRO A 38 4.75 21.37 -9.57
N GLY A 39 4.05 22.50 -9.38
CA GLY A 39 2.91 22.88 -10.23
C GLY A 39 1.63 22.09 -9.97
N GLY A 40 1.65 21.14 -9.03
CA GLY A 40 0.43 20.57 -8.46
C GLY A 40 -0.22 21.52 -7.47
N SER A 41 -1.53 21.36 -7.24
CA SER A 41 -2.17 21.98 -6.08
C SER A 41 -1.62 21.30 -4.81
N ILE A 42 -1.11 22.10 -3.87
CA ILE A 42 -0.50 21.60 -2.62
C ILE A 42 -1.44 20.70 -1.82
N ASP A 43 -2.76 20.91 -1.93
CA ASP A 43 -3.79 20.14 -1.22
C ASP A 43 -4.16 18.82 -1.94
N GLN A 44 -3.45 18.47 -3.02
CA GLN A 44 -3.81 17.34 -3.89
C GLN A 44 -2.59 16.51 -4.31
N THR A 45 -1.47 16.61 -3.59
CA THR A 45 -0.37 15.65 -3.64
C THR A 45 -0.55 14.66 -2.49
N THR A 46 -0.48 13.36 -2.77
CA THR A 46 -0.55 12.30 -1.76
C THR A 46 0.58 11.32 -2.00
N SER A 47 1.52 11.24 -1.06
CA SER A 47 2.57 10.22 -1.08
C SER A 47 2.09 8.92 -0.41
N ILE A 48 2.45 7.77 -0.98
CA ILE A 48 1.84 6.48 -0.62
C ILE A 48 2.91 5.41 -0.38
N GLY A 49 3.85 5.21 -1.30
CA GLY A 49 4.88 4.17 -1.22
C GLY A 49 6.30 4.74 -1.13
N ILE A 50 7.21 4.01 -0.49
CA ILE A 50 8.63 4.37 -0.37
C ILE A 50 9.52 3.13 -0.46
N ASN A 51 10.61 3.22 -1.23
CA ASN A 51 11.61 2.15 -1.29
C ASN A 51 12.88 2.46 -0.48
N ASN A 52 13.83 1.52 -0.45
CA ASN A 52 15.09 1.64 0.30
C ASN A 52 16.09 2.61 -0.35
N GLN A 53 15.84 3.06 -1.58
CA GLN A 53 16.59 4.15 -2.20
C GLN A 53 16.05 5.54 -1.78
N GLY A 54 14.98 5.58 -0.99
CA GLY A 54 14.30 6.82 -0.60
C GLY A 54 13.46 7.43 -1.73
N GLN A 55 13.16 6.66 -2.77
CA GLN A 55 12.21 7.07 -3.80
C GLN A 55 10.80 6.94 -3.25
N VAL A 56 9.97 7.94 -3.54
CA VAL A 56 8.58 7.97 -3.08
C VAL A 56 7.66 7.98 -4.28
N VAL A 57 6.61 7.17 -4.23
CA VAL A 57 5.51 7.22 -5.20
C VAL A 57 4.28 7.83 -4.58
N GLY A 58 3.50 8.48 -5.43
CA GLY A 58 2.25 9.08 -5.02
C GLY A 58 1.40 9.54 -6.19
N THR A 59 0.32 10.23 -5.85
CA THR A 59 -0.59 10.85 -6.82
C THR A 59 -0.53 12.36 -6.67
N ALA A 60 -0.53 13.08 -7.78
CA ALA A 60 -0.63 14.53 -7.81
C ALA A 60 -1.74 14.97 -8.76
N ARG A 61 -2.24 16.20 -8.59
CA ARG A 61 -3.18 16.83 -9.52
C ARG A 61 -2.64 18.16 -10.03
N SER A 62 -2.72 18.34 -11.33
CA SER A 62 -2.45 19.62 -11.99
C SER A 62 -3.73 20.19 -12.62
N GLN A 63 -3.77 21.51 -12.77
CA GLN A 63 -4.86 22.18 -13.46
C GLN A 63 -4.81 21.84 -14.95
N GLY A 64 -5.93 21.37 -15.49
CA GLY A 64 -6.14 21.18 -16.92
C GLY A 64 -6.73 22.43 -17.57
N SER A 65 -7.79 22.26 -18.34
CA SER A 65 -8.63 23.38 -18.80
C SER A 65 -9.28 24.11 -17.60
N PRO A 66 -9.77 25.35 -17.77
CA PRO A 66 -10.46 26.06 -16.69
C PRO A 66 -11.56 25.19 -16.06
N GLY A 67 -11.43 24.89 -14.77
CA GLY A 67 -12.37 24.05 -14.00
C GLY A 67 -12.11 22.55 -14.05
N THR A 68 -11.07 22.06 -14.73
CA THR A 68 -10.71 20.63 -14.76
C THR A 68 -9.37 20.36 -14.10
N PHE A 69 -9.25 19.20 -13.45
CA PHE A 69 -8.02 18.70 -12.85
C PHE A 69 -7.64 17.38 -13.51
N VAL A 70 -6.35 17.18 -13.73
CA VAL A 70 -5.79 15.90 -14.22
C VAL A 70 -5.00 15.28 -13.08
N SER A 71 -5.39 14.08 -12.66
CA SER A 71 -4.59 13.30 -11.70
C SER A 71 -3.52 12.53 -12.45
N PHE A 72 -2.34 12.36 -11.86
CA PHE A 72 -1.27 11.54 -12.42
C PHE A 72 -0.40 10.98 -11.30
N GLY A 73 0.19 9.80 -11.57
CA GLY A 73 1.17 9.21 -10.67
C GLY A 73 2.51 9.91 -10.80
N PHE A 74 3.23 10.08 -9.68
CA PHE A 74 4.60 10.62 -9.69
C PHE A 74 5.57 9.74 -8.92
N VAL A 75 6.83 9.80 -9.32
CA VAL A 75 7.98 9.32 -8.56
C VAL A 75 8.80 10.53 -8.14
N TYR A 76 9.01 10.68 -6.84
CA TYR A 76 9.99 11.59 -6.25
C TYR A 76 11.30 10.85 -6.01
N SER A 77 12.41 11.43 -6.45
CA SER A 77 13.76 10.88 -6.26
C SER A 77 14.78 12.02 -6.19
N ASN A 78 15.49 12.14 -5.07
CA ASN A 78 16.57 13.13 -4.89
C ASN A 78 16.20 14.56 -5.31
N GLY A 79 15.03 15.04 -4.88
CA GLY A 79 14.55 16.40 -5.20
C GLY A 79 13.90 16.55 -6.59
N SER A 80 13.94 15.51 -7.42
CA SER A 80 13.35 15.50 -8.77
C SER A 80 12.04 14.73 -8.79
N TYR A 81 11.12 15.12 -9.67
CA TYR A 81 9.80 14.51 -9.82
C TYR A 81 9.61 14.03 -11.26
N THR A 82 9.17 12.79 -11.43
CA THR A 82 8.86 12.17 -12.73
C THR A 82 7.42 11.70 -12.75
N SER A 83 6.63 12.10 -13.75
CA SER A 83 5.27 11.59 -13.95
C SER A 83 5.29 10.19 -14.57
N VAL A 84 4.56 9.24 -14.00
CA VAL A 84 4.56 7.83 -14.45
C VAL A 84 3.40 7.54 -15.43
N ALA A 85 2.23 8.16 -15.26
CA ALA A 85 1.13 8.15 -16.24
C ALA A 85 -0.04 9.04 -15.79
N ASN A 86 -0.85 9.49 -16.75
CA ASN A 86 -2.09 10.23 -16.50
C ASN A 86 -3.18 9.29 -15.98
N SER A 87 -4.01 9.78 -15.06
CA SER A 87 -5.14 9.07 -14.43
C SER A 87 -4.75 7.83 -13.62
N SER A 88 -3.53 7.81 -13.09
CA SER A 88 -2.98 6.70 -12.31
C SER A 88 -2.90 7.04 -10.83
N ILE A 89 -3.31 6.10 -9.98
CA ILE A 89 -3.00 6.09 -8.56
C ILE A 89 -1.84 5.11 -8.38
N LEU A 90 -0.73 5.57 -7.79
CA LEU A 90 0.40 4.70 -7.43
C LEU A 90 0.23 4.25 -5.99
N ASN A 91 0.32 2.95 -5.74
CA ASN A 91 0.10 2.37 -4.42
C ASN A 91 1.42 1.96 -3.73
N ASP A 92 2.39 1.44 -4.48
CA ASP A 92 3.69 1.06 -3.89
C ASP A 92 4.82 0.98 -4.92
N ILE A 93 6.07 0.98 -4.45
CA ILE A 93 7.31 0.92 -5.24
C ILE A 93 8.35 0.03 -4.57
N ASN A 94 8.98 -0.87 -5.33
CA ASN A 94 10.10 -1.68 -4.83
C ASN A 94 11.48 -1.05 -5.13
N ASP A 95 12.56 -1.66 -4.67
CA ASP A 95 13.93 -1.15 -4.85
C ASP A 95 14.43 -1.27 -6.29
N LEU A 96 13.72 -1.99 -7.16
CA LEU A 96 14.00 -2.05 -8.59
C LEU A 96 13.32 -0.92 -9.36
N GLY A 97 12.56 -0.05 -8.66
CA GLY A 97 11.78 1.03 -9.27
C GLY A 97 10.52 0.53 -9.99
N GLN A 98 10.09 -0.70 -9.70
CA GLN A 98 8.84 -1.23 -10.21
C GLN A 98 7.69 -0.77 -9.31
N ILE A 99 6.56 -0.46 -9.93
CA ILE A 99 5.46 0.24 -9.27
C ILE A 99 4.18 -0.56 -9.45
N VAL A 100 3.34 -0.61 -8.42
CA VAL A 100 1.96 -1.09 -8.53
C VAL A 100 0.99 0.06 -8.30
N GLY A 101 -0.19 -0.02 -8.92
CA GLY A 101 -1.19 1.02 -8.83
C GLY A 101 -2.52 0.64 -9.47
N THR A 102 -3.43 1.61 -9.56
CA THR A 102 -4.73 1.45 -10.22
C THR A 102 -4.99 2.53 -11.27
N TRP A 103 -5.61 2.12 -12.38
CA TRP A 103 -6.19 2.96 -13.42
C TRP A 103 -7.71 2.75 -13.44
N GLY A 104 -8.47 3.67 -12.83
CA GLY A 104 -9.87 3.41 -12.52
C GLY A 104 -9.99 2.22 -11.56
N ASN A 105 -10.74 1.19 -11.95
CA ASN A 105 -10.90 -0.04 -11.15
C ASN A 105 -9.91 -1.15 -11.55
N GLN A 106 -8.96 -0.87 -12.45
CA GLN A 106 -8.00 -1.85 -12.94
C GLN A 106 -6.64 -1.69 -12.24
N GLY A 107 -6.21 -2.72 -11.52
CA GLY A 107 -4.84 -2.82 -11.01
C GLY A 107 -3.82 -2.97 -12.15
N TYR A 108 -2.62 -2.45 -11.96
CA TYR A 108 -1.52 -2.64 -12.88
C TYR A 108 -0.17 -2.74 -12.16
N PHE A 109 0.77 -3.40 -12.84
CA PHE A 109 2.19 -3.45 -12.54
C PHE A 109 2.93 -2.65 -13.61
N TYR A 110 3.80 -1.72 -13.20
CA TYR A 110 4.62 -0.91 -14.09
C TYR A 110 6.10 -1.24 -13.91
N SER A 111 6.74 -1.65 -15.00
CA SER A 111 8.16 -2.00 -15.02
C SER A 111 8.76 -1.68 -16.38
N GLY A 112 9.90 -0.97 -16.38
CA GLY A 112 10.65 -0.69 -17.62
C GLY A 112 9.85 0.05 -18.70
N GLY A 113 8.93 0.95 -18.32
CA GLY A 113 8.10 1.69 -19.27
C GLY A 113 6.83 0.96 -19.72
N THR A 114 6.60 -0.27 -19.27
CA THR A 114 5.44 -1.08 -19.64
C THR A 114 4.50 -1.24 -18.46
N SER A 115 3.20 -1.01 -18.67
CA SER A 115 2.14 -1.34 -17.72
C SER A 115 1.48 -2.67 -18.09
N THR A 116 1.43 -3.60 -17.15
CA THR A 116 0.74 -4.89 -17.28
C THR A 116 -0.47 -4.92 -16.34
N PRO A 117 -1.69 -5.22 -16.83
CA PRO A 117 -2.86 -5.34 -15.96
C PRO A 117 -2.68 -6.45 -14.91
N ILE A 118 -3.17 -6.18 -13.71
CA ILE A 118 -3.31 -7.15 -12.62
C ILE A 118 -4.79 -7.36 -12.41
N SER A 119 -5.27 -8.57 -12.67
CA SER A 119 -6.66 -8.94 -12.51
C SER A 119 -6.69 -10.33 -11.91
N ASP A 120 -7.06 -10.39 -10.63
CA ASP A 120 -7.33 -11.67 -9.99
C ASP A 120 -8.50 -12.35 -10.73
N PRO A 121 -8.39 -13.64 -11.09
CA PRO A 121 -9.43 -14.35 -11.83
C PRO A 121 -10.74 -14.52 -11.04
N LEU A 122 -10.71 -14.37 -9.72
CA LEU A 122 -11.88 -14.44 -8.85
C LEU A 122 -12.51 -13.06 -8.59
N ALA A 123 -11.88 -11.99 -9.07
CA ALA A 123 -12.39 -10.64 -8.89
C ALA A 123 -13.68 -10.41 -9.68
N ASN A 124 -14.60 -9.66 -9.05
CA ASN A 124 -15.73 -9.09 -9.74
C ASN A 124 -15.24 -8.04 -10.75
N PRO A 125 -15.65 -8.13 -12.03
CA PRO A 125 -15.15 -7.25 -13.09
C PRO A 125 -15.52 -5.76 -12.90
N PHE A 126 -16.47 -5.44 -12.02
CA PHE A 126 -16.87 -4.06 -11.74
C PHE A 126 -16.07 -3.40 -10.60
N PHE A 127 -15.57 -4.18 -9.65
CA PHE A 127 -14.82 -3.68 -8.48
C PHE A 127 -13.31 -3.86 -8.64
N GLY A 128 -12.90 -4.88 -9.41
CA GLY A 128 -11.53 -5.10 -9.83
C GLY A 128 -10.58 -5.55 -8.72
N THR A 129 -9.30 -5.48 -9.04
CA THR A 129 -8.19 -5.88 -8.19
C THR A 129 -7.35 -4.65 -7.87
N THR A 130 -7.11 -4.40 -6.58
CA THR A 130 -6.33 -3.26 -6.09
C THR A 130 -5.02 -3.77 -5.51
N PRO A 131 -3.89 -3.68 -6.24
CA PRO A 131 -2.58 -4.00 -5.68
C PRO A 131 -2.17 -2.91 -4.69
N THR A 132 -1.68 -3.29 -3.52
CA THR A 132 -1.33 -2.36 -2.42
C THR A 132 0.14 -2.43 -2.03
N GLY A 133 0.84 -3.53 -2.33
CA GLY A 133 2.25 -3.69 -1.99
C GLY A 133 3.02 -4.54 -3.00
N ILE A 134 4.34 -4.30 -3.11
CA ILE A 134 5.24 -5.06 -3.98
C ILE A 134 6.63 -5.26 -3.33
N ASN A 135 7.20 -6.47 -3.44
CA ASN A 135 8.57 -6.73 -3.00
C ASN A 135 9.59 -6.76 -4.16
N ASN A 136 10.88 -6.92 -3.85
CA ASN A 136 11.96 -6.95 -4.85
C ASN A 136 12.01 -8.23 -5.70
N ALA A 137 11.28 -9.29 -5.31
CA ALA A 137 11.06 -10.45 -6.16
C ALA A 137 9.96 -10.18 -7.21
N GLY A 138 9.29 -9.03 -7.16
CA GLY A 138 8.17 -8.67 -8.01
C GLY A 138 6.85 -9.31 -7.58
N GLN A 139 6.80 -9.93 -6.39
CA GLN A 139 5.54 -10.43 -5.83
C GLN A 139 4.69 -9.26 -5.36
N ILE A 140 3.39 -9.35 -5.63
CA ILE A 140 2.43 -8.26 -5.44
C ILE A 140 1.33 -8.74 -4.52
N VAL A 141 0.99 -7.92 -3.53
CA VAL A 141 -0.17 -8.17 -2.67
C VAL A 141 -1.22 -7.09 -2.87
N GLY A 142 -2.44 -7.39 -2.46
CA GLY A 142 -3.52 -6.44 -2.49
C GLY A 142 -4.85 -7.04 -2.13
N THR A 143 -5.90 -6.41 -2.64
CA THR A 143 -7.28 -6.81 -2.39
C THR A 143 -8.08 -6.98 -3.67
N TYR A 144 -9.09 -7.84 -3.61
CA TYR A 144 -10.13 -7.90 -4.62
C TYR A 144 -11.50 -8.11 -3.96
N PHE A 145 -12.55 -7.72 -4.66
CA PHE A 145 -13.92 -8.09 -4.29
C PHE A 145 -14.37 -9.25 -5.16
N ASP A 146 -14.94 -10.29 -4.56
CA ASP A 146 -15.56 -11.38 -5.32
C ASP A 146 -16.94 -10.98 -5.87
N SER A 147 -17.60 -11.91 -6.58
CA SER A 147 -18.95 -11.68 -7.11
C SER A 147 -20.03 -11.43 -6.04
N ALA A 148 -19.79 -11.87 -4.81
CA ALA A 148 -20.65 -11.67 -3.65
C ALA A 148 -20.37 -10.36 -2.90
N HIS A 149 -19.40 -9.56 -3.36
CA HIS A 149 -18.90 -8.34 -2.71
C HIS A 149 -18.16 -8.62 -1.39
N THR A 150 -17.65 -9.83 -1.22
CA THR A 150 -16.73 -10.18 -0.15
C THR A 150 -15.34 -9.68 -0.51
N ILE A 151 -14.67 -9.05 0.46
CA ILE A 151 -13.30 -8.57 0.27
C ILE A 151 -12.29 -9.66 0.68
N HIS A 152 -11.33 -9.89 -0.20
CA HIS A 152 -10.26 -10.87 -0.02
C HIS A 152 -8.90 -10.20 -0.21
N GLY A 153 -7.89 -10.73 0.49
CA GLY A 153 -6.51 -10.45 0.14
C GLY A 153 -6.05 -11.32 -1.03
N PHE A 154 -5.03 -10.90 -1.76
CA PHE A 154 -4.34 -11.76 -2.72
C PHE A 154 -2.83 -11.61 -2.64
N LEU A 155 -2.13 -12.66 -3.04
CA LEU A 155 -0.72 -12.67 -3.45
C LEU A 155 -0.65 -13.08 -4.93
N TYR A 156 0.01 -12.26 -5.74
CA TYR A 156 0.29 -12.52 -7.14
C TYR A 156 1.79 -12.66 -7.37
N ASP A 157 2.19 -13.74 -8.03
CA ASP A 157 3.56 -13.96 -8.50
C ASP A 157 3.59 -13.88 -10.04
N PRO A 158 4.07 -12.75 -10.61
CA PRO A 158 4.16 -12.57 -12.06
C PRO A 158 5.10 -13.56 -12.77
N SER A 159 6.06 -14.16 -12.05
CA SER A 159 7.00 -15.11 -12.65
C SER A 159 6.35 -16.46 -12.98
N THR A 160 5.29 -16.81 -12.23
CA THR A 160 4.52 -18.04 -12.42
C THR A 160 3.12 -17.78 -12.98
N GLY A 161 2.63 -16.54 -12.90
CA GLY A 161 1.26 -16.17 -13.25
C GLY A 161 0.23 -16.62 -12.20
N THR A 162 0.66 -16.94 -10.98
CA THR A 162 -0.19 -17.54 -9.95
C THR A 162 -0.79 -16.47 -9.03
N TYR A 163 -2.11 -16.54 -8.82
CA TYR A 163 -2.83 -15.81 -7.78
C TYR A 163 -3.15 -16.76 -6.62
N THR A 164 -2.95 -16.29 -5.39
CA THR A 164 -3.29 -16.99 -4.15
C THR A 164 -4.20 -16.09 -3.33
N THR A 165 -5.40 -16.56 -3.00
CA THR A 165 -6.30 -15.87 -2.06
C THR A 165 -5.71 -15.91 -0.66
N LEU A 166 -5.73 -14.76 0.01
CA LEU A 166 -5.30 -14.58 1.39
C LEU A 166 -6.54 -14.24 2.23
N ASP A 167 -7.04 -15.25 2.94
CA ASP A 167 -8.14 -15.11 3.89
C ASP A 167 -7.65 -15.53 5.28
N ASP A 168 -7.60 -14.57 6.21
CA ASP A 168 -7.36 -14.88 7.61
C ASP A 168 -8.52 -15.75 8.13
N PRO A 169 -8.26 -16.90 8.79
CA PRO A 169 -9.30 -17.76 9.33
C PRO A 169 -10.25 -17.09 10.32
N LEU A 170 -9.81 -15.99 10.96
CA LEU A 170 -10.62 -15.17 11.87
C LEU A 170 -11.34 -14.03 11.13
N GLY A 171 -10.97 -13.74 9.88
CA GLY A 171 -11.44 -12.66 9.03
C GLY A 171 -12.82 -12.88 8.42
N ALA A 172 -13.84 -13.19 9.22
CA ALA A 172 -15.21 -13.45 8.73
C ALA A 172 -15.84 -12.26 7.97
N GLY A 173 -15.42 -11.03 8.25
CA GLY A 173 -15.80 -9.81 7.52
C GLY A 173 -14.84 -9.43 6.39
N GLY A 174 -13.86 -10.28 6.08
CA GLY A 174 -12.91 -10.13 4.98
C GLY A 174 -11.49 -9.76 5.42
N THR A 175 -10.55 -9.97 4.50
CA THR A 175 -9.10 -9.80 4.71
C THR A 175 -8.55 -8.79 3.71
N GLN A 176 -7.65 -7.91 4.18
CA GLN A 176 -7.03 -6.88 3.35
C GLN A 176 -5.52 -6.92 3.53
N ALA A 177 -4.79 -7.30 2.48
CA ALA A 177 -3.33 -7.23 2.46
C ALA A 177 -2.89 -5.81 2.04
N THR A 178 -1.94 -5.23 2.76
CA THR A 178 -1.50 -3.85 2.56
C THR A 178 -0.01 -3.72 2.25
N GLY A 179 0.81 -4.71 2.61
CA GLY A 179 2.25 -4.66 2.37
C GLY A 179 2.89 -6.04 2.36
N ILE A 180 4.05 -6.15 1.72
CA ILE A 180 4.85 -7.36 1.63
C ILE A 180 6.34 -6.99 1.69
N ASN A 181 7.15 -7.76 2.42
CA ASN A 181 8.61 -7.57 2.45
C ASN A 181 9.35 -8.61 1.59
N ASN A 182 10.68 -8.47 1.49
CA ASN A 182 11.53 -9.35 0.70
C ASN A 182 11.70 -10.76 1.27
N ALA A 183 11.29 -10.99 2.52
CA ALA A 183 11.19 -12.33 3.10
C ALA A 183 9.86 -13.03 2.75
N GLY A 184 8.96 -12.36 2.02
CA GLY A 184 7.63 -12.86 1.68
C GLY A 184 6.63 -12.76 2.84
N GLN A 185 6.93 -11.99 3.88
CA GLN A 185 5.97 -11.71 4.95
C GLN A 185 4.99 -10.67 4.46
N ILE A 186 3.70 -10.95 4.65
CA ILE A 186 2.60 -10.10 4.22
C ILE A 186 1.95 -9.51 5.47
N VAL A 187 1.59 -8.24 5.41
CA VAL A 187 0.86 -7.57 6.48
C VAL A 187 -0.44 -7.00 5.98
N GLY A 188 -1.34 -6.75 6.91
CA GLY A 188 -2.61 -6.10 6.61
C GLY A 188 -3.53 -6.10 7.82
N TYR A 189 -4.82 -6.14 7.54
CA TYR A 189 -5.85 -6.24 8.56
C TYR A 189 -7.04 -7.08 8.11
N PHE A 190 -7.77 -7.64 9.06
CA PHE A 190 -9.00 -8.38 8.82
C PHE A 190 -10.13 -7.88 9.73
N THR A 191 -11.37 -8.20 9.35
CA THR A 191 -12.56 -7.92 10.18
C THR A 191 -13.08 -9.24 10.76
N ASP A 192 -13.19 -9.32 12.09
CA ASP A 192 -13.69 -10.52 12.76
C ASP A 192 -15.23 -10.67 12.65
N VAL A 193 -15.77 -11.75 13.21
CA VAL A 193 -17.22 -12.02 13.20
C VAL A 193 -18.06 -10.98 13.96
N ASN A 194 -17.44 -10.22 14.87
CA ASN A 194 -18.08 -9.19 15.66
C ASN A 194 -17.93 -7.79 15.04
N GLY A 195 -17.22 -7.67 13.91
CA GLY A 195 -16.90 -6.40 13.26
C GLY A 195 -15.66 -5.70 13.81
N GLY A 196 -14.87 -6.35 14.68
CA GLY A 196 -13.59 -5.87 15.17
C GLY A 196 -12.53 -5.92 14.07
N VAL A 197 -11.69 -4.88 13.99
CA VAL A 197 -10.62 -4.79 12.97
C VAL A 197 -9.26 -4.99 13.62
N HIS A 198 -8.56 -6.01 13.15
CA HIS A 198 -7.30 -6.48 13.72
C HIS A 198 -6.19 -6.44 12.68
N GLY A 199 -4.97 -6.11 13.10
CA GLY A 199 -3.79 -6.26 12.25
C GLY A 199 -3.39 -7.72 12.13
N PHE A 200 -2.71 -8.09 11.05
CA PHE A 200 -2.08 -9.41 10.93
C PHE A 200 -0.70 -9.35 10.28
N ILE A 201 0.09 -10.39 10.55
CA ILE A 201 1.26 -10.79 9.77
C ILE A 201 1.01 -12.22 9.27
N ASP A 202 1.09 -12.42 7.96
CA ASP A 202 1.12 -13.74 7.33
C ASP A 202 2.57 -14.09 6.96
N SER A 203 3.02 -15.25 7.43
CA SER A 203 4.33 -15.83 7.12
C SER A 203 4.16 -17.21 6.49
N GLY A 204 3.94 -17.24 5.18
CA GLY A 204 3.81 -18.49 4.41
C GLY A 204 2.48 -19.22 4.63
N GLY A 205 1.37 -18.49 4.75
CA GLY A 205 0.03 -19.02 5.03
C GLY A 205 -0.28 -19.17 6.52
N VAL A 206 0.59 -18.66 7.40
CA VAL A 206 0.41 -18.69 8.85
C VAL A 206 0.13 -17.27 9.32
N PHE A 207 -1.14 -16.99 9.60
CA PHE A 207 -1.62 -15.71 10.10
C PHE A 207 -1.37 -15.58 11.60
N THR A 208 -0.78 -14.45 11.99
CA THR A 208 -0.59 -14.03 13.37
C THR A 208 -1.28 -12.69 13.58
N THR A 209 -2.28 -12.65 14.47
CA THR A 209 -2.96 -11.41 14.85
C THR A 209 -2.01 -10.47 15.58
N VAL A 210 -2.08 -9.19 15.24
CA VAL A 210 -1.33 -8.10 15.86
C VAL A 210 -2.31 -7.00 16.22
N ASP A 211 -2.59 -6.90 17.52
CA ASP A 211 -3.35 -5.80 18.09
C ASP A 211 -2.42 -4.89 18.88
N GLU A 212 -2.66 -3.58 18.80
CA GLU A 212 -2.02 -2.60 19.67
C GLU A 212 -2.67 -2.71 21.07
N PRO A 213 -1.91 -2.96 22.15
CA PRO A 213 -2.49 -3.26 23.47
C PRO A 213 -3.37 -2.17 24.09
N SER A 214 -3.21 -0.91 23.68
CA SER A 214 -3.99 0.24 24.10
C SER A 214 -5.15 0.60 23.15
N ALA A 215 -5.29 -0.10 22.01
CA ALA A 215 -6.37 0.14 21.07
C ALA A 215 -7.74 -0.19 21.69
N THR A 216 -8.69 0.73 21.54
CA THR A 216 -10.08 0.58 21.98
C THR A 216 -11.07 0.40 20.82
N GLY A 217 -10.61 0.61 19.59
CA GLY A 217 -11.42 0.47 18.36
C GLY A 217 -10.86 -0.54 17.37
N PHE A 218 -9.74 -0.19 16.71
CA PHE A 218 -9.11 -1.04 15.70
C PHE A 218 -7.60 -0.97 15.76
N THR A 219 -6.96 -2.00 15.19
CA THR A 219 -5.56 -1.99 14.76
C THR A 219 -5.50 -2.26 13.26
N ARG A 220 -4.84 -1.40 12.49
CA ARG A 220 -4.58 -1.61 11.06
C ARG A 220 -3.09 -1.52 10.81
N ILE A 221 -2.50 -2.56 10.24
CA ILE A 221 -1.14 -2.50 9.72
C ILE A 221 -1.22 -2.06 8.26
N LEU A 222 -0.37 -1.11 7.88
CA LEU A 222 -0.38 -0.47 6.56
C LEU A 222 0.89 -0.77 5.78
N GLY A 223 2.04 -0.94 6.44
CA GLY A 223 3.29 -1.27 5.76
C GLY A 223 4.23 -2.12 6.61
N ILE A 224 5.17 -2.78 5.94
CA ILE A 224 6.25 -3.59 6.53
C ILE A 224 7.54 -3.35 5.75
N ASN A 225 8.69 -3.33 6.43
CA ASN A 225 10.00 -3.32 5.78
C ASN A 225 10.72 -4.69 5.91
N ASP A 226 11.90 -4.82 5.30
CA ASP A 226 12.67 -6.08 5.31
C ASP A 226 13.31 -6.40 6.66
N LEU A 227 13.31 -5.44 7.58
CA LEU A 227 13.71 -5.64 8.97
C LEU A 227 12.55 -6.17 9.84
N GLY A 228 11.37 -6.38 9.25
CA GLY A 228 10.15 -6.81 9.95
C GLY A 228 9.51 -5.70 10.79
N GLN A 229 9.90 -4.44 10.58
CA GLN A 229 9.25 -3.30 11.24
C GLN A 229 7.96 -2.99 10.51
N ILE A 230 6.89 -2.78 11.28
CA ILE A 230 5.56 -2.49 10.76
C ILE A 230 5.14 -1.07 11.12
N VAL A 231 4.34 -0.45 10.25
CA VAL A 231 3.67 0.83 10.51
C VAL A 231 2.17 0.67 10.28
N GLY A 232 1.39 1.43 11.03
CA GLY A 232 -0.06 1.28 11.03
C GLY A 232 -0.77 2.38 11.80
N THR A 233 -2.08 2.20 11.96
CA THR A 233 -2.94 3.10 12.71
C THR A 233 -3.77 2.31 13.70
N TYR A 234 -4.07 2.93 14.83
CA TYR A 234 -4.99 2.41 15.83
C TYR A 234 -5.82 3.55 16.40
N VAL A 235 -6.91 3.21 17.09
CA VAL A 235 -7.74 4.17 17.84
C VAL A 235 -7.57 3.89 19.32
N ASP A 236 -7.10 4.88 20.07
CA ASP A 236 -7.15 4.93 21.53
C ASP A 236 -8.37 5.76 22.01
N ALA A 237 -8.60 5.76 23.33
CA ALA A 237 -9.76 6.41 23.97
C ALA A 237 -9.53 7.90 24.31
#